data_AF-A0A945P116-F1
#
_entry.id   AF-A0A945P116-F1
#
_cell.length_a   1.000
_cell.length_b   1.000
_cell.length_c   1.000
_cell.angle_alpha   90.00
_cell.angle_beta   90.00
_cell.angle_gamma   90.00
#
_symmetry.space_group_name_H-M   'P 1'
#
loop_
_entity.id
_entity.type
_entity.pdbx_description
1 polymer ?
#
loop_
_entity_poly.entity_id
_entity_poly.type
_entity_poly.pdbx_seq_one_letter_code
_entity_poly.pdbx_strand_id
1 'polypeptide(L)'
;MFSGMMKILKMSCEDVYPLISESQDHTLPFSSRMRLKIHITICGLCQIYKNQLAVICRVAKVIGKEDAKILAESNMKPEAKEKIQQWIEKKR
;
A
#
# COMPACT_ATOMS: atom_id res chain seq x y z
N MET A 1 25.49 6.74 -17.12
CA MET A 1 24.26 6.58 -17.95
C MET A 1 22.97 6.87 -17.19
N PHE A 2 22.90 6.73 -15.86
CA PHE A 2 21.66 6.97 -15.08
C PHE A 2 21.26 8.45 -14.85
N SER A 3 22.19 9.40 -15.00
CA SER A 3 21.96 10.80 -14.62
C SER A 3 21.21 11.64 -15.70
N GLY A 4 21.26 11.24 -16.98
CA GLY A 4 20.71 12.03 -18.09
C GLY A 4 19.20 11.85 -18.32
N MET A 5 18.64 10.68 -17.99
CA MET A 5 17.23 10.35 -18.26
C MET A 5 16.26 10.82 -17.16
N MET A 6 16.78 11.29 -16.02
CA MET A 6 16.02 11.87 -14.89
C MET A 6 15.43 13.26 -15.15
N LYS A 7 15.73 13.88 -16.31
CA LYS A 7 15.14 15.18 -16.70
C LYS A 7 13.76 15.08 -17.36
N ILE A 8 13.37 13.91 -17.86
CA ILE A 8 12.13 13.75 -18.66
C ILE A 8 10.91 13.48 -17.77
N LEU A 9 11.11 12.92 -16.58
CA LEU A 9 10.09 12.85 -15.53
C LEU A 9 10.67 13.54 -14.32
N LYS A 10 9.99 14.58 -13.83
CA LYS A 10 10.35 15.39 -12.66
C LYS A 10 10.28 14.59 -11.34
N MET A 11 10.73 13.34 -11.34
CA MET A 11 10.68 12.40 -10.22
C MET A 11 11.96 11.55 -10.19
N SER A 12 12.63 11.57 -9.05
CA SER A 12 13.76 10.70 -8.76
C SER A 12 13.28 9.32 -8.29
N CYS A 13 14.20 8.35 -8.18
CA CYS A 13 13.88 7.05 -7.59
C CYS A 13 13.41 7.18 -6.13
N GLU A 14 13.93 8.16 -5.39
CA GLU A 14 13.58 8.43 -3.99
C GLU A 14 12.12 8.89 -3.85
N ASP A 15 11.64 9.69 -4.80
CA ASP A 15 10.22 10.11 -4.85
C ASP A 15 9.29 8.96 -5.26
N VAL A 16 9.82 7.97 -5.98
CA VAL A 16 9.07 6.87 -6.58
C VAL A 16 8.82 5.74 -5.57
N TYR A 17 9.77 5.43 -4.70
CA TYR A 17 9.60 4.38 -3.69
C TYR A 17 8.35 4.54 -2.79
N PRO A 18 8.08 5.72 -2.19
CA PRO A 18 6.87 5.88 -1.37
C PRO A 18 5.60 5.74 -2.20
N LEU A 19 5.58 6.22 -3.44
CA LEU A 19 4.45 6.05 -4.35
C LEU A 19 4.22 4.58 -4.73
N ILE A 20 5.29 3.79 -4.91
CA ILE A 20 5.17 2.35 -5.16
C ILE A 20 4.55 1.68 -3.94
N SER A 21 4.98 2.01 -2.73
CA SER A 21 4.41 1.48 -1.49
C SER A 21 2.94 1.85 -1.34
N GLU A 22 2.63 3.13 -1.49
CA GLU A 22 1.27 3.66 -1.40
C GLU A 22 0.32 2.97 -2.40
N SER A 23 0.82 2.68 -3.61
CA SER A 23 0.04 1.95 -4.63
C SER A 23 -0.29 0.49 -4.26
N GLN A 24 0.39 -0.10 -3.28
CA GLN A 24 0.04 -1.44 -2.77
C GLN A 24 -1.09 -1.40 -1.74
N ASP A 25 -1.21 -0.28 -1.02
CA ASP A 25 -2.19 -0.10 0.04
C ASP A 25 -3.51 0.45 -0.51
N HIS A 26 -3.45 1.44 -1.41
CA HIS A 26 -4.64 2.04 -2.01
C HIS A 26 -4.43 2.49 -3.46
N THR A 27 -5.53 2.83 -4.15
CA THR A 27 -5.48 3.31 -5.53
C THR A 27 -4.99 4.75 -5.59
N LEU A 28 -3.82 4.95 -6.19
CA LEU A 28 -3.27 6.29 -6.43
C LEU A 28 -4.14 7.14 -7.39
N PRO A 29 -4.10 8.48 -7.26
CA PRO A 29 -4.65 9.41 -8.25
C PRO A 29 -4.09 9.14 -9.65
N PHE A 30 -4.93 9.29 -10.69
CA PHE A 30 -4.61 8.91 -12.07
C PHE A 30 -3.32 9.56 -12.60
N SER A 31 -3.10 10.84 -12.30
CA SER A 31 -1.90 11.59 -12.70
C SER A 31 -0.61 11.05 -12.09
N SER A 32 -0.64 10.67 -10.81
CA SER A 32 0.50 10.05 -10.11
C SER A 32 0.75 8.64 -10.61
N ARG A 33 -0.31 7.88 -10.89
CA ARG A 33 -0.22 6.53 -11.45
C ARG A 33 0.45 6.51 -12.82
N MET A 34 0.12 7.47 -13.69
CA MET A 34 0.71 7.55 -15.03
C MET A 34 2.22 7.85 -14.94
N ARG A 35 2.61 8.89 -14.19
CA ARG A 35 4.04 9.26 -14.02
C ARG A 35 4.86 8.12 -13.43
N LEU A 36 4.32 7.47 -12.39
CA LEU A 36 4.93 6.31 -11.75
C LEU A 36 5.16 5.16 -12.75
N LYS A 37 4.15 4.86 -13.60
CA LYS A 37 4.25 3.80 -14.60
C LYS A 37 5.38 4.07 -15.59
N ILE A 38 5.51 5.31 -16.08
CA ILE A 38 6.57 5.69 -17.02
C ILE A 38 7.94 5.52 -16.35
N HIS A 39 8.12 6.01 -15.11
CA HIS A 39 9.40 5.88 -14.40
C HIS A 39 9.80 4.42 -14.18
N ILE A 40 8.85 3.56 -13.77
CA ILE A 40 9.12 2.12 -13.58
C ILE A 40 9.55 1.46 -14.89
N THR A 41 8.96 1.83 -16.04
CA THR A 41 9.33 1.23 -17.32
C THR A 41 10.72 1.61 -17.82
N ILE A 42 11.25 2.77 -17.39
CA ILE A 42 12.60 3.22 -17.77
C ILE A 42 13.67 2.86 -16.74
N CYS A 43 13.28 2.61 -15.48
CA CYS A 43 14.17 2.34 -14.37
C CYS A 43 14.01 0.89 -13.89
N GLY A 44 14.92 0.01 -14.31
CA GLY A 44 14.92 -1.40 -13.92
C GLY A 44 14.98 -1.63 -12.41
N LEU A 45 15.66 -0.75 -11.65
CA LEU A 45 15.71 -0.84 -10.18
C LEU A 45 14.32 -0.63 -9.56
N CYS A 46 13.59 0.39 -10.02
CA CYS A 46 12.23 0.64 -9.54
C CYS A 46 11.27 -0.48 -9.96
N GLN A 47 11.49 -1.12 -11.11
CA GLN A 47 10.74 -2.30 -11.53
C GLN A 47 10.99 -3.51 -10.61
N ILE A 48 12.25 -3.78 -10.26
CA ILE A 48 12.61 -4.85 -9.32
C ILE A 48 11.99 -4.58 -7.95
N TYR A 49 12.13 -3.37 -7.43
CA TYR A 49 11.57 -2.98 -6.13
C TYR A 49 10.04 -3.17 -6.09
N LYS A 50 9.33 -2.71 -7.12
CA LYS A 50 7.87 -2.93 -7.23
C LYS A 50 7.51 -4.42 -7.16
N ASN A 51 8.26 -5.27 -7.87
CA ASN A 51 7.98 -6.70 -7.89
C ASN A 51 8.24 -7.34 -6.53
N GLN A 52 9.34 -6.98 -5.86
CA GLN A 52 9.65 -7.44 -4.51
C GLN A 52 8.53 -7.07 -3.53
N LEU A 53 8.11 -5.81 -3.54
CA LEU A 53 7.05 -5.35 -2.65
C LEU A 53 5.71 -6.04 -2.92
N ALA A 54 5.36 -6.25 -4.20
CA ALA A 54 4.15 -6.99 -4.57
C ALA A 54 4.15 -8.44 -4.05
N VAL A 55 5.32 -9.11 -4.04
CA VAL A 55 5.46 -10.45 -3.46
C VAL A 55 5.25 -10.41 -1.95
N ILE A 56 5.91 -9.48 -1.25
CA ILE A 56 5.76 -9.32 0.21
C ILE A 56 4.29 -9.07 0.58
N CYS A 57 3.63 -8.13 -0.07
CA CYS A 57 2.22 -7.82 0.18
C CYS A 57 1.31 -9.03 -0.13
N ARG A 58 1.62 -9.82 -1.16
CA ARG A 58 0.85 -11.03 -1.49
C ARG A 58 1.00 -12.09 -0.40
N VAL A 59 2.23 -12.35 0.04
CA VAL A 59 2.51 -13.33 1.10
C VAL A 59 1.85 -12.89 2.41
N ALA A 60 1.99 -11.63 2.80
CA ALA A 60 1.34 -11.07 3.98
C ALA A 60 -0.19 -11.23 3.93
N LYS A 61 -0.81 -10.97 2.77
CA LYS A 61 -2.25 -11.18 2.57
C LYS A 61 -2.67 -12.65 2.64
N VAL A 62 -1.83 -13.58 2.23
CA VAL A 62 -2.15 -15.02 2.33
C VAL A 62 -2.09 -15.47 3.78
N ILE A 63 -1.02 -15.13 4.50
CA ILE A 63 -0.86 -15.47 5.93
C ILE A 63 -1.99 -14.84 6.76
N GLY A 64 -2.23 -13.54 6.56
CA GLY A 64 -3.26 -12.82 7.32
C GLY A 64 -4.69 -13.27 7.03
N LYS A 65 -4.97 -14.05 5.97
CA LYS A 65 -6.32 -14.58 5.73
C LYS A 65 -6.71 -15.65 6.75
N GLU A 66 -5.76 -16.44 7.21
CA GLU A 66 -6.00 -17.47 8.23
C GLU A 66 -6.30 -16.79 9.57
N ASP A 67 -5.50 -15.78 9.93
CA ASP A 67 -5.73 -14.95 11.11
C ASP A 67 -7.03 -14.16 11.02
N ALA A 68 -7.36 -13.58 9.85
CA ALA A 68 -8.60 -12.84 9.65
C ALA A 68 -9.85 -13.72 9.79
N LYS A 69 -9.77 -15.00 9.39
CA LYS A 69 -10.86 -15.96 9.57
C LYS A 69 -11.07 -16.27 11.05
N ILE A 70 -9.98 -16.51 11.79
CA ILE A 70 -10.03 -16.70 13.26
C ILE A 70 -10.58 -15.44 13.95
N LEU A 71 -10.14 -14.26 13.53
CA LEU A 71 -10.60 -12.98 14.08
C LEU A 71 -12.08 -12.69 13.77
N ALA A 72 -12.55 -13.05 12.58
CA ALA A 72 -13.96 -12.93 12.18
C ALA A 72 -14.87 -13.92 12.92
N GLU A 73 -14.37 -15.13 13.19
CA GLU A 73 -15.06 -16.15 13.98
C GLU A 73 -15.04 -15.80 15.48
N SER A 74 -13.99 -15.13 15.96
CA SER A 74 -13.97 -14.47 17.26
C SER A 74 -14.80 -13.17 17.22
N ASN A 75 -16.11 -13.31 17.03
CA ASN A 75 -17.02 -12.19 17.28
C ASN A 75 -16.77 -11.66 18.70
N MET A 76 -16.39 -10.39 18.80
CA MET A 76 -16.37 -9.70 20.10
C MET A 76 -17.71 -9.93 20.79
N LYS A 77 -17.68 -10.26 22.09
CA LYS A 77 -18.91 -10.35 22.89
C LYS A 77 -19.74 -9.07 22.66
N PRO A 78 -21.05 -9.17 22.42
CA PRO A 78 -21.89 -8.02 22.08
C PRO A 78 -21.77 -6.88 23.10
N GLU A 79 -21.56 -7.23 24.36
CA GLU A 79 -21.34 -6.30 25.47
C GLU A 79 -20.09 -5.41 25.30
N ALA A 80 -18.99 -5.94 24.73
CA ALA A 80 -17.78 -5.16 24.48
C ALA A 80 -17.99 -4.16 23.33
N LYS A 81 -18.77 -4.55 22.31
CA LYS A 81 -19.10 -3.71 21.16
C LYS A 81 -20.00 -2.54 21.55
N GLU A 82 -21.02 -2.77 22.40
CA GLU A 82 -21.89 -1.72 22.93
C GLU A 82 -21.11 -0.69 23.77
N LYS A 83 -20.20 -1.16 24.64
CA LYS A 83 -19.35 -0.26 25.44
C LYS A 83 -18.48 0.66 24.58
N ILE A 84 -17.92 0.12 23.50
CA ILE A 84 -17.10 0.90 22.55
C ILE A 84 -17.96 1.92 21.81
N GLN A 85 -19.15 1.54 21.34
CA GLN A 85 -20.08 2.44 20.65
C GLN A 85 -20.53 3.60 21.54
N GLN A 86 -20.94 3.31 22.78
CA GLN A 86 -21.31 4.33 23.76
C GLN A 86 -20.16 5.29 24.06
N TRP A 87 -18.92 4.80 24.11
CA TRP A 87 -17.74 5.66 24.31
C TRP A 87 -17.49 6.60 23.12
N ILE A 88 -17.68 6.12 21.89
CA ILE A 88 -17.54 6.94 20.67
C ILE A 88 -18.64 8.00 20.61
N GLU A 89 -19.88 7.65 20.95
CA GLU A 89 -21.01 8.57 20.97
C GLU A 89 -20.88 9.65 22.05
N LYS A 90 -20.37 9.30 23.23
CA LYS A 90 -20.16 10.25 24.33
C LYS A 90 -19.02 11.25 24.06
N LYS A 91 -18.13 10.94 23.11
CA LYS A 91 -16.96 11.77 22.75
C LYS A 91 -17.15 12.58 21.46
N ARG A 92 -18.25 12.35 20.73
CA ARG A 92 -18.68 13.15 19.58
C ARG A 92 -19.40 14.40 20.08
#